data_AF-A0A932VRE9-F1
#
_entry.id   AF-A0A932VRE9-F1
#
_cell.length_a   1.000
_cell.length_b   1.000
_cell.length_c   1.000
_cell.angle_alpha   90.00
_cell.angle_beta   90.00
_cell.angle_gamma   90.00
#
_symmetry.space_group_name_H-M   'P 1'
#
loop_
_entity.id
_entity.type
_entity.pdbx_description
1 polymer ?
#
loop_
_entity_poly.entity_id
_entity_poly.type
_entity_poly.pdbx_seq_one_letter_code
_entity_poly.pdbx_strand_id
1 'polypeptide(L)' 'MRSYLDTVGDKPILPAHPKELEILLHAFLLNKAIYELEYELNNRPEWVMLPLTGIVSILDMQSWRAPGISN' A
#
# COMPACT_ATOMS: atom_id res chain seq x y z
N MET A 1 4.86 0.23 -11.57
CA MET A 1 4.44 1.58 -11.14
C MET A 1 4.93 2.68 -12.09
N ARG A 2 6.24 2.81 -12.37
CA ARG A 2 6.80 3.91 -13.18
C ARG A 2 6.10 4.14 -14.52
N SER A 3 6.00 3.09 -15.35
CA SER A 3 5.33 3.16 -16.64
C SER A 3 3.84 3.57 -16.57
N TYR A 4 3.13 3.23 -15.47
CA TYR A 4 1.75 3.68 -15.28
C TYR A 4 1.69 5.19 -15.04
N LEU A 5 2.55 5.72 -14.17
CA LEU A 5 2.62 7.16 -13.90
C LEU A 5 3.03 7.95 -15.16
N ASP A 6 4.02 7.46 -15.90
CA ASP A 6 4.48 8.08 -17.15
C ASP A 6 3.36 8.12 -18.22
N THR A 7 2.53 7.07 -18.28
CA THR A 7 1.42 6.97 -19.25
C THR A 7 0.20 7.82 -18.84
N VAL A 8 -0.05 7.92 -17.54
CA VAL A 8 -1.15 8.74 -17.01
C VAL A 8 -0.81 10.21 -17.13
N GLY A 9 0.45 10.60 -16.85
CA GLY A 9 0.88 11.99 -16.88
C GLY A 9 0.01 12.88 -15.99
N ASP A 10 -0.34 14.06 -16.47
CA ASP A 10 -1.09 15.08 -15.73
C ASP A 10 -2.62 14.93 -15.82
N LYS A 11 -3.11 13.74 -16.19
CA LYS A 11 -4.56 13.50 -16.24
C LYS A 11 -5.16 13.62 -14.83
N PRO A 12 -6.36 14.21 -14.67
CA PRO A 12 -6.99 14.47 -13.36
C PRO A 12 -7.57 13.22 -12.69
N ILE A 13 -6.98 12.04 -12.96
CA ILE A 13 -7.36 10.75 -12.37
C ILE A 13 -6.46 10.36 -11.19
N LEU A 14 -5.36 11.09 -10.98
CA LEU A 14 -4.47 10.92 -9.83
C LEU A 14 -4.51 12.18 -8.95
N PRO A 15 -4.26 12.05 -7.64
CA PRO A 15 -4.03 13.21 -6.79
C PRO A 15 -2.87 14.06 -7.31
N ALA A 16 -3.01 15.38 -7.20
CA ALA A 16 -2.01 16.33 -7.70
C ALA A 16 -0.70 16.26 -6.89
N HIS A 17 -0.78 15.90 -5.61
CA HIS A 17 0.39 15.80 -4.75
C HIS A 17 0.87 14.35 -4.63
N PRO A 18 2.17 14.07 -4.84
CA PRO A 18 2.73 12.73 -4.70
C PRO A 18 2.44 12.08 -3.34
N LYS A 19 2.36 12.88 -2.27
CA LYS A 19 2.05 12.38 -0.93
C LYS A 19 0.60 11.88 -0.80
N GLU A 20 -0.35 12.54 -1.44
CA GLU A 20 -1.75 12.11 -1.47
C GLU A 20 -1.90 10.80 -2.25
N LEU A 21 -1.19 10.68 -3.39
CA LEU A 21 -1.14 9.45 -4.16
C LEU A 21 -0.56 8.28 -3.34
N GLU A 22 0.52 8.52 -2.60
CA GLU A 22 1.12 7.52 -1.71
C GLU A 22 0.15 7.08 -0.61
N ILE A 23 -0.51 8.02 0.07
CA ILE A 23 -1.51 7.72 1.11
C ILE A 23 -2.65 6.89 0.55
N LEU A 24 -3.20 7.30 -0.60
CA LEU A 24 -4.33 6.64 -1.23
C LEU A 24 -3.94 5.22 -1.69
N LEU A 25 -2.75 5.07 -2.27
CA LEU A 25 -2.22 3.77 -2.68
C LEU A 25 -2.04 2.84 -1.47
N HIS A 26 -1.44 3.32 -0.39
CA HIS A 26 -1.27 2.53 0.84
C HIS A 26 -2.63 2.13 1.44
N ALA A 27 -3.61 3.03 1.44
CA ALA A 27 -4.96 2.71 1.91
C ALA A 27 -5.62 1.60 1.08
N PHE A 28 -5.53 1.66 -0.25
CA PHE A 28 -6.08 0.61 -1.12
C PHE A 28 -5.34 -0.72 -0.99
N LEU A 29 -4.01 -0.70 -0.88
CA LEU A 29 -3.22 -1.91 -0.66
C LEU A 29 -3.55 -2.57 0.69
N LEU A 30 -3.69 -1.77 1.75
CA LEU A 30 -4.05 -2.27 3.07
C LEU A 30 -5.47 -2.86 3.06
N ASN A 31 -6.44 -2.17 2.44
CA ASN A 31 -7.80 -2.67 2.31
C ASN A 31 -7.86 -4.02 1.57
N LYS A 32 -7.13 -4.14 0.46
CA LYS A 32 -7.00 -5.41 -0.27
C LYS A 32 -6.38 -6.51 0.59
N ALA A 33 -5.30 -6.20 1.31
CA ALA A 33 -4.62 -7.20 2.13
C ALA A 33 -5.50 -7.70 3.30
N ILE A 34 -6.33 -6.83 3.89
CA ILE A 34 -7.32 -7.23 4.90
C ILE A 34 -8.41 -8.12 4.29
N TYR A 35 -8.91 -7.77 3.10
CA TYR A 35 -9.86 -8.60 2.38
C TYR A 35 -9.28 -10.00 2.08
N GLU A 36 -8.03 -10.06 1.61
CA GLU A 36 -7.33 -11.32 1.38
C GLU A 36 -7.13 -12.11 2.67
N LEU A 37 -6.79 -11.45 3.79
CA LEU A 37 -6.68 -12.12 5.08
C LEU A 37 -7.99 -12.81 5.48
N GLU A 38 -9.11 -12.12 5.41
CA GLU A 38 -10.43 -12.71 5.69
C GLU A 38 -10.73 -13.88 4.74
N TYR A 39 -10.43 -13.72 3.46
CA TYR A 39 -10.65 -14.76 2.47
C TYR A 39 -9.81 -16.01 2.76
N GLU A 40 -8.51 -15.87 3.00
CA GLU A 40 -7.62 -17.01 3.25
C GLU A 40 -7.93 -17.69 4.59
N LEU A 41 -8.30 -16.93 5.63
CA LEU A 41 -8.75 -17.51 6.90
C LEU A 41 -9.94 -18.46 6.72
N ASN A 42 -10.85 -18.15 5.79
CA ASN A 42 -12.06 -18.93 5.56
C ASN A 42 -11.88 -20.06 4.54
N ASN A 43 -10.96 -19.92 3.58
CA ASN A 43 -10.86 -20.85 2.44
C ASN A 43 -9.57 -21.65 2.39
N ARG A 44 -8.43 -21.09 2.84
CA ARG A 44 -7.09 -21.70 2.79
C ARG A 44 -6.23 -21.19 3.95
N PRO A 45 -6.49 -21.64 5.20
CA PRO A 45 -5.81 -21.14 6.38
C PRO A 45 -4.27 -21.22 6.30
N GLU A 46 -3.74 -22.17 5.52
CA GLU A 46 -2.31 -22.34 5.27
C GLU A 46 -1.68 -21.19 4.47
N TRP A 47 -2.47 -20.33 3.82
CA TRP A 47 -1.99 -19.17 3.05
C TRP A 47 -2.06 -17.85 3.79
N VAL A 48 -2.60 -17.83 5.02
CA VAL A 48 -2.78 -16.62 5.86
C VAL A 48 -1.48 -15.82 6.06
N MET A 49 -0.32 -16.48 6.05
CA MET A 49 0.97 -15.81 6.15
C MET A 49 1.24 -14.81 5.01
N LEU A 50 0.70 -15.02 3.82
CA LEU A 50 0.88 -14.13 2.67
C LEU A 50 0.23 -12.74 2.90
N PRO A 51 -1.09 -12.63 3.15
CA PRO A 51 -1.70 -11.33 3.40
C PRO A 51 -1.17 -10.68 4.68
N LEU A 52 -0.84 -11.45 5.73
CA LEU A 52 -0.22 -10.91 6.95
C LEU A 52 1.14 -10.25 6.68
N THR A 53 2.00 -10.90 5.88
CA THR A 53 3.29 -10.32 5.48
C THR A 53 3.11 -9.04 4.69
N GLY A 54 2.09 -9.00 3.81
CA GLY A 54 1.71 -7.80 3.08
C GLY A 54 1.28 -6.65 4.01
N ILE A 55 0.42 -6.93 5.00
CA ILE A 55 -0.04 -5.93 5.98
C ILE A 55 1.15 -5.35 6.76
N VAL A 56 2.02 -6.20 7.31
CA VAL A 56 3.21 -5.73 8.04
C VAL A 56 4.09 -4.85 7.15
N SER A 57 4.36 -5.28 5.91
CA SER A 57 5.18 -4.53 4.97
C SER A 57 4.62 -3.13 4.65
N ILE A 58 3.29 -3.02 4.51
CA ILE A 58 2.61 -1.74 4.23
C ILE A 58 2.69 -0.80 5.45
N LEU A 59 2.54 -1.35 6.66
CA LEU A 59 2.62 -0.57 7.91
C LEU A 59 4.05 -0.13 8.22
N ASP A 60 5.04 -0.98 7.95
CA ASP A 60 6.46 -0.65 8.11
C ASP A 60 6.92 0.41 7.09
N MET A 61 6.29 0.48 5.92
CA MET A 61 6.53 1.55 4.95
C MET A 61 6.22 2.95 5.53
N GLN A 62 5.37 3.03 6.58
CA GLN A 62 5.08 4.28 7.30
C GLN A 62 6.05 4.53 8.47
N SER A 63 6.74 3.50 8.97
CA SER A 63 7.70 3.61 10.09
C SER A 63 9.09 4.08 9.66
N TRP A 64 9.39 4.09 8.34
CA TRP A 64 10.58 4.75 7.81
C TRP A 64 10.45 6.28 7.89
N ARG A 65 10.79 6.82 9.05
CA ARG A 65 11.33 8.18 9.17
C ARG A 65 12.83 8.06 9.03
N ALA A 66 13.40 8.63 7.96
CA ALA A 66 14.85 8.76 7.87
C ALA A 66 15.38 9.39 9.17
N PRO A 67 16.35 8.77 9.87
CA PRO A 67 16.96 9.41 11.02
C PRO A 67 17.74 10.63 10.53
N GLY A 68 17.22 11.84 10.76
CA GLY A 68 17.99 13.07 10.48
C GLY A 68 17.26 14.32 10.00
N ILE A 69 15.93 14.39 9.97
CA ILE A 69 15.24 15.69 9.81
C ILE A 69 14.50 16.01 11.11
N SER A 70 15.28 16.51 12.07
CA SER A 70 14.78 17.35 13.15
C SER A 70 14.54 18.75 12.57
N ASN A 71 13.37 19.31 12.87
CA ASN A 71 13.11 20.74 12.75
C ASN A 71 13.94 21.52 13.78
#